data_AF-A0A9E4SIH8-F1
#
_entry.id   AF-A0A9E4SIH8-F1
#
_cell.length_a   1.000
_cell.length_b   1.000
_cell.length_c   1.000
_cell.angle_alpha   90.00
_cell.angle_beta   90.00
_cell.angle_gamma   90.00
#
_symmetry.space_group_name_H-M   'P 1'
#
loop_
_entity.id
_entity.type
_entity.pdbx_description
1 polymer ?
#
loop_
_entity_poly.entity_id
_entity_poly.type
_entity_poly.pdbx_seq_one_letter_code
_entity_poly.pdbx_strand_id
1 'polypeptide(L)' 'METIRVGNAPCSWGVMGGYDAALYPPYAQVLDEMAAAGYTGTELGDWGYLPTDAPQLRDELAARDLSMIGALVPVPL' A
#
# COMPACT_ATOMS: atom_id res chain seq x y z
N MET A 1 -2.82 -24.95 13.57
CA MET A 1 -2.62 -24.56 12.16
C MET A 1 -2.28 -23.09 12.17
N GLU A 2 -1.16 -22.67 11.60
CA GLU A 2 -0.86 -21.24 11.47
C GLU A 2 -1.81 -20.59 10.46
N THR A 3 -2.31 -19.40 10.79
CA THR A 3 -3.17 -18.63 9.89
C THR A 3 -2.32 -18.00 8.79
N ILE A 4 -2.69 -18.24 7.53
CA ILE A 4 -2.07 -17.55 6.39
C ILE A 4 -2.49 -16.07 6.44
N ARG A 5 -1.53 -15.17 6.38
CA ARG A 5 -1.74 -13.72 6.27
C ARG A 5 -1.89 -13.31 4.82
N VAL A 6 -2.85 -12.44 4.53
CA VAL A 6 -3.17 -11.98 3.17
C VAL A 6 -2.94 -10.48 3.09
N GLY A 7 -2.20 -10.04 2.08
CA GLY A 7 -2.03 -8.62 1.74
C GLY A 7 -2.68 -8.28 0.40
N ASN A 8 -2.82 -6.98 0.13
CA ASN A 8 -3.31 -6.48 -1.15
C ASN A 8 -2.49 -5.26 -1.59
N ALA A 9 -2.31 -5.07 -2.88
CA ALA A 9 -1.60 -3.93 -3.42
C ALA A 9 -2.56 -2.76 -3.71
N PRO A 10 -2.09 -1.50 -3.65
CA PRO A 10 -2.90 -0.32 -3.98
C PRO A 10 -3.48 -0.34 -5.41
N CYS A 11 -2.93 -1.15 -6.31
CA CYS A 11 -3.42 -1.28 -7.68
C CYS A 11 -4.86 -1.81 -7.78
N SER A 12 -5.34 -2.55 -6.79
CA SER A 12 -6.75 -2.96 -6.67
C SER A 12 -7.71 -1.76 -6.50
N TRP A 13 -7.17 -0.61 -6.05
CA TRP A 13 -7.87 0.68 -5.92
C TRP A 13 -7.57 1.65 -7.08
N GLY A 14 -6.90 1.17 -8.14
CA GLY A 14 -6.56 1.98 -9.32
C GLY A 14 -5.23 2.74 -9.21
N VAL A 15 -4.46 2.54 -8.14
CA VAL A 15 -3.11 3.12 -7.98
C VAL A 15 -2.10 2.27 -8.74
N MET A 16 -1.88 2.59 -10.02
CA MET A 16 -1.06 1.78 -10.90
C MET A 16 -0.34 2.67 -11.92
N GLY A 17 0.99 2.52 -12.01
CA GLY A 17 1.79 3.24 -12.99
C GLY A 17 1.22 3.13 -14.42
N GLY A 18 1.22 4.26 -15.14
CA GLY A 18 0.65 4.38 -16.48
C GLY A 18 -0.77 4.96 -16.52
N TYR A 19 -1.41 5.14 -15.35
CA TYR A 19 -2.66 5.87 -15.20
C TYR A 19 -2.42 7.30 -14.68
N ASP A 20 -3.44 8.16 -14.78
CA ASP A 20 -3.37 9.52 -14.26
C ASP A 20 -3.36 9.51 -12.73
N ALA A 21 -2.21 9.85 -12.14
CA ALA A 21 -2.02 9.92 -10.69
C ALA A 21 -2.95 10.93 -10.00
N ALA A 22 -3.50 11.91 -10.73
CA ALA A 22 -4.50 12.84 -10.18
C ALA A 22 -5.84 12.16 -9.86
N LEU A 23 -6.08 10.96 -10.41
CA LEU A 23 -7.27 10.16 -10.15
C LEU A 23 -7.07 9.15 -9.01
N TYR A 24 -5.86 9.04 -8.46
CA TYR A 24 -5.61 8.10 -7.38
C TYR A 24 -6.41 8.50 -6.14
N PRO A 25 -7.09 7.54 -5.47
CA PRO A 25 -7.69 7.81 -4.17
C PRO A 25 -6.61 8.20 -3.16
N PRO A 26 -6.91 8.99 -2.12
CA PRO A 26 -5.94 9.28 -1.07
C PRO A 26 -5.42 8.00 -0.42
N TYR A 27 -4.12 7.91 -0.15
CA TYR A 27 -3.54 6.70 0.44
C TYR A 27 -4.19 6.30 1.76
N ALA A 28 -4.58 7.27 2.60
CA ALA A 28 -5.25 7.01 3.87
C ALA A 28 -6.56 6.24 3.67
N GLN A 29 -7.35 6.63 2.65
CA GLN A 29 -8.58 5.93 2.28
C GLN A 29 -8.28 4.47 1.89
N VAL A 30 -7.29 4.24 1.03
CA VAL A 30 -6.93 2.89 0.58
C VAL A 30 -6.45 2.02 1.73
N LEU A 31 -5.60 2.56 2.63
CA LEU A 31 -5.14 1.82 3.79
C LEU A 31 -6.28 1.52 4.77
N ASP A 32 -7.20 2.46 4.99
CA ASP A 32 -8.40 2.25 5.83
C ASP A 32 -9.29 1.14 5.25
N GLU A 33 -9.53 1.16 3.94
CA GLU A 33 -10.34 0.15 3.25
C GLU A 33 -9.67 -1.23 3.23
N MET A 34 -8.33 -1.29 3.08
CA MET A 34 -7.58 -2.54 3.19
C MET A 34 -7.74 -3.19 4.56
N ALA A 35 -7.58 -2.41 5.63
CA ALA A 35 -7.75 -2.90 6.99
C ALA A 35 -9.21 -3.32 7.26
N ALA A 36 -10.18 -2.53 6.81
CA ALA A 36 -11.61 -2.87 6.94
C ALA A 36 -11.99 -4.16 6.18
N ALA A 37 -11.30 -4.45 5.07
CA ALA A 37 -11.48 -5.68 4.30
C ALA A 37 -10.75 -6.90 4.92
N GLY A 38 -9.97 -6.72 5.98
CA GLY A 38 -9.26 -7.79 6.69
C GLY A 38 -7.89 -8.15 6.10
N TYR A 39 -7.32 -7.31 5.23
CA TYR A 39 -5.93 -7.46 4.82
C TYR A 39 -4.98 -7.05 5.93
N THR A 40 -3.84 -7.73 6.02
CA THR A 40 -2.81 -7.48 7.04
C THR A 40 -1.52 -6.91 6.46
N GLY A 41 -1.51 -6.55 5.19
CA GLY A 41 -0.34 -5.99 4.53
C GLY A 41 -0.63 -5.35 3.18
N THR A 42 0.30 -4.50 2.77
CA THR A 42 0.27 -3.80 1.48
C THR A 42 1.66 -3.72 0.86
N GLU A 43 1.68 -3.47 -0.44
CA GLU A 43 2.86 -3.05 -1.16
C GLU A 43 2.98 -1.53 -1.20
N LEU A 44 4.17 -1.01 -1.50
CA LEU A 44 4.45 0.42 -1.56
C LEU A 44 3.65 1.16 -2.67
N GLY A 45 3.23 0.44 -3.70
CA GLY A 45 2.64 1.04 -4.90
C GLY A 45 3.65 1.91 -5.67
N ASP A 46 3.13 2.89 -6.41
CA ASP A 46 3.97 3.86 -7.13
C ASP A 46 4.73 4.75 -6.14
N TRP A 47 6.00 5.06 -6.44
CA TRP A 47 6.82 5.91 -5.58
C TRP A 47 6.20 7.30 -5.41
N GLY A 48 6.00 7.71 -4.15
CA GLY A 48 5.36 8.98 -3.79
C GLY A 48 3.85 8.92 -3.60
N TYR A 49 3.21 7.77 -3.85
CA TYR A 49 1.81 7.56 -3.48
C TYR A 49 1.63 7.45 -1.95
N LEU A 50 2.40 6.55 -1.33
CA LEU A 50 2.55 6.47 0.12
C LEU A 50 3.62 7.46 0.61
N PRO A 51 3.64 7.80 1.92
CA PRO A 51 4.69 8.61 2.51
C PRO A 51 6.09 8.07 2.20
N THR A 52 6.99 8.95 1.77
CA THR A 52 8.39 8.61 1.46
C THR A 52 9.31 8.73 2.68
N ASP A 53 8.86 9.38 3.76
CA ASP A 53 9.49 9.35 5.06
C ASP A 53 9.19 8.01 5.76
N ALA A 54 10.23 7.23 6.04
CA ALA A 54 10.08 5.89 6.59
C ALA A 54 9.41 5.84 7.97
N PRO A 55 9.73 6.75 8.93
CA PRO A 55 8.96 6.88 10.16
C PRO A 55 7.47 7.12 9.92
N GLN A 56 7.11 8.11 9.11
CA GLN A 56 5.72 8.42 8.80
C GLN A 56 5.00 7.22 8.18
N LEU A 57 5.63 6.56 7.21
CA LEU A 57 5.07 5.38 6.55
C LEU A 57 4.80 4.25 7.56
N ARG A 58 5.74 3.99 8.47
CA ARG A 58 5.56 2.98 9.51
C ARG A 58 4.39 3.32 10.42
N ASP A 59 4.24 4.58 10.80
CA ASP A 59 3.17 5.04 11.69
C ASP A 59 1.79 4.90 11.00
N GLU A 60 1.69 5.26 9.72
CA GLU A 60 0.46 5.09 8.91
C GLU A 60 0.03 3.62 8.79
N LEU A 61 0.98 2.72 8.61
CA LEU A 61 0.71 1.28 8.51
C LEU A 61 0.37 0.66 9.87
N ALA A 62 1.10 1.03 10.91
CA ALA A 62 0.89 0.53 12.27
C ALA A 62 -0.47 0.96 12.83
N ALA A 63 -0.96 2.15 12.47
CA ALA A 63 -2.29 2.63 12.86
C ALA A 63 -3.44 1.71 12.36
N ARG A 64 -3.16 0.83 11.40
CA ARG A 64 -4.13 -0.02 10.70
C ARG A 64 -3.77 -1.50 10.73
N ASP A 65 -2.81 -1.89 11.56
CA ASP A 65 -2.28 -3.27 11.64
C ASP A 65 -1.81 -3.83 10.28
N LEU A 66 -1.32 -2.95 9.38
CA LEU A 66 -0.79 -3.33 8.08
C LEU A 66 0.73 -3.49 8.13
N SER A 67 1.24 -4.50 7.43
CA SER A 67 2.68 -4.69 7.20
C SER A 67 3.08 -4.24 5.79
N MET A 68 4.23 -3.60 5.66
CA MET A 68 4.88 -3.44 4.35
C MET A 68 5.43 -4.80 3.92
N ILE A 69 4.91 -5.36 2.82
CA ILE A 69 5.28 -6.71 2.36
C ILE A 69 6.08 -6.73 1.04
N GLY A 70 6.13 -5.61 0.32
CA GLY A 70 6.83 -5.54 -0.95
C GLY A 70 6.79 -4.15 -1.61
N ALA A 71 7.59 -3.99 -2.66
CA ALA A 71 7.58 -2.82 -3.52
C ALA A 71 8.05 -3.21 -4.92
N LEU A 72 7.47 -2.58 -5.94
CA LEU A 72 8.00 -2.64 -7.30
C LEU A 72 9.17 -1.63 -7.39
N VAL A 73 10.35 -2.12 -7.77
CA VAL A 73 11.51 -1.26 -8.06
C VAL A 73 11.92 -1.49 -9.51
N PRO A 74 11.63 -0.55 -10.43
CA PRO A 74 12.06 -0.68 -11.81
C PRO A 74 13.59 -0.52 -11.90
N VAL A 75 14.26 -1.47 -12.54
CA VAL A 75 15.69 -1.40 -12.87
C VAL A 75 15.86 -1.26 -14.39
N PRO A 76 16.69 -0.34 -14.89
CA PRO A 76 17.04 -0.31 -16.31
C PRO A 76 17.67 -1.64 -16.71
N LEU A 77 17.23 -2.21 -17.84
CA LEU A 77 17.82 -3.42 -18.43
C LEU A 77 18.98 -3.08 -19.36
#